data_AF-A0A0F8C3I2-F1
#
_entry.id   AF-A0A0F8C3I2-F1
#
_cell.length_a   1.000
_cell.length_b   1.000
_cell.length_c   1.000
_cell.angle_alpha   90.00
_cell.angle_beta   90.00
_cell.angle_gamma   90.00
#
_symmetry.space_group_name_H-M   'P 1'
#
loop_
_entity.id
_entity.type
_entity.pdbx_description
1 polymer ?
#
loop_
_entity_poly.entity_id
_entity_poly.type
_entity_poly.pdbx_seq_one_letter_code
_entity_poly.pdbx_strand_id
1 'polypeptide(L)'
;MEKKNIAKQENPKIFLSGSIRGGRQLLETYRFMYDALEEAGAEVLTWHVADPELEENESKMTEQEIYARDIGLLAKSDALIAEVTVPSTGVGYEICRALLRKIPVLCLHRSDAAVSSMVLGNPEPSLEVQTYSNEAALNEIIIKFVRAL
;
A
#
# COMPACT_ATOMS: atom_id res chain seq x y z
N MET A 1 -3.63 -19.11 39.88
CA MET A 1 -2.63 -18.67 38.89
C MET A 1 -3.34 -18.58 37.55
N GLU A 2 -3.75 -17.36 37.18
CA GLU A 2 -4.40 -17.10 35.90
C GLU A 2 -3.41 -17.31 34.77
N LYS A 3 -3.77 -18.18 33.83
CA LYS A 3 -3.09 -18.30 32.55
C LYS A 3 -3.35 -16.99 31.80
N LYS A 4 -2.33 -16.12 31.71
CA LYS A 4 -2.35 -15.00 30.78
C LYS A 4 -2.64 -15.56 29.38
N ASN A 5 -3.82 -15.27 28.85
CA ASN A 5 -4.11 -15.41 27.43
C ASN A 5 -3.13 -14.47 26.71
N ILE A 6 -2.06 -15.02 26.18
CA ILE A 6 -1.23 -14.33 25.19
C ILE A 6 -2.08 -14.34 23.93
N ALA A 7 -2.84 -13.26 23.70
CA ALA A 7 -3.45 -13.03 22.40
C ALA A 7 -2.32 -13.11 21.37
N LYS A 8 -2.46 -13.98 20.37
CA LYS A 8 -1.62 -13.92 19.18
C LYS A 8 -1.76 -12.49 18.65
N GLN A 9 -0.65 -11.76 18.55
CA GLN A 9 -0.63 -10.52 17.79
C GLN A 9 -1.06 -10.92 16.36
N GLU A 10 -2.21 -10.45 15.91
CA GLU A 10 -2.61 -10.67 14.52
C GLU A 10 -1.65 -9.89 13.61
N ASN A 11 -1.28 -10.50 12.48
CA ASN A 11 -0.41 -9.87 11.48
C ASN A 11 -1.12 -8.60 10.95
N PRO A 12 -0.46 -7.43 10.91
CA PRO A 12 -1.06 -6.22 10.35
C PRO A 12 -1.49 -6.43 8.89
N LYS A 13 -2.72 -6.09 8.55
CA LYS A 13 -3.27 -6.20 7.19
C LYS A 13 -2.96 -4.95 6.39
N ILE A 14 -2.20 -5.13 5.31
CA ILE A 14 -1.71 -4.01 4.51
C ILE A 14 -2.41 -3.99 3.15
N PHE A 15 -2.98 -2.84 2.82
CA PHE A 15 -3.41 -2.52 1.47
C PHE A 15 -2.20 -1.94 0.70
N LEU A 16 -1.59 -2.76 -0.15
CA LEU A 16 -0.52 -2.33 -1.05
C LEU A 16 -1.12 -1.71 -2.32
N SER A 17 -0.73 -0.49 -2.63
CA SER A 17 -1.23 0.29 -3.76
C SER A 17 -0.09 0.71 -4.68
N GLY A 18 -0.34 0.71 -5.98
CA GLY A 18 0.62 1.08 -7.01
C GLY A 18 -0.06 1.38 -8.34
N SER A 19 0.64 2.08 -9.23
CA SER A 19 0.11 2.36 -10.57
C SER A 19 -0.04 1.07 -11.37
N ILE A 20 -1.26 0.87 -11.90
CA ILE A 20 -1.60 -0.20 -12.85
C ILE A 20 -1.79 0.42 -14.24
N ARG A 21 -2.97 1.03 -14.50
CA ARG A 21 -3.32 1.63 -15.80
C ARG A 21 -2.48 2.86 -16.16
N GLY A 22 -1.93 3.56 -15.17
CA GLY A 22 -1.05 4.73 -15.37
C GLY A 22 0.38 4.37 -15.79
N GLY A 23 0.72 3.08 -15.78
CA GLY A 23 2.04 2.55 -16.12
C GLY A 23 2.51 1.52 -15.09
N ARG A 24 3.08 0.42 -15.60
CA ARG A 24 3.55 -0.74 -14.81
C ARG A 24 5.08 -0.85 -14.74
N GLN A 25 5.81 0.22 -15.05
CA GLN A 25 7.27 0.24 -15.05
C GLN A 25 7.91 -0.09 -13.69
N LEU A 26 7.15 -0.08 -12.59
CA LEU A 26 7.61 -0.38 -11.24
C LEU A 26 7.20 -1.77 -10.73
N LEU A 27 6.83 -2.69 -11.62
CA LEU A 27 6.42 -4.04 -11.22
C LEU A 27 7.42 -4.74 -10.29
N GLU A 28 8.72 -4.66 -10.58
CA GLU A 28 9.75 -5.25 -9.71
C GLU A 28 9.79 -4.59 -8.33
N THR A 29 9.60 -3.27 -8.27
CA THR A 29 9.49 -2.55 -7.00
C THR A 29 8.26 -3.01 -6.22
N TYR A 30 7.10 -3.22 -6.87
CA TYR A 30 5.91 -3.72 -6.19
C TYR A 30 6.09 -5.13 -5.63
N ARG A 31 6.80 -6.01 -6.35
CA ARG A 31 7.15 -7.36 -5.87
C ARG A 31 8.10 -7.29 -4.67
N PHE A 32 9.13 -6.45 -4.74
CA PHE A 32 10.02 -6.21 -3.62
C PHE A 32 9.27 -5.71 -2.38
N MET A 33 8.35 -4.75 -2.55
CA MET A 33 7.53 -4.24 -1.45
C MET A 33 6.65 -5.33 -0.85
N TYR A 34 6.04 -6.19 -1.68
CA TYR A 34 5.26 -7.33 -1.21
C TYR A 34 6.12 -8.27 -0.35
N ASP A 35 7.29 -8.67 -0.85
CA ASP A 35 8.21 -9.57 -0.13
C ASP A 35 8.67 -8.93 1.20
N ALA A 36 9.04 -7.65 1.20
CA ALA A 36 9.43 -6.90 2.39
C ALA A 36 8.31 -6.82 3.44
N LEU A 37 7.05 -6.70 3.01
CA LEU A 37 5.89 -6.69 3.91
C LEU A 37 5.64 -8.05 4.55
N GLU A 38 5.72 -9.12 3.77
CA GLU A 38 5.59 -10.49 4.27
C GLU A 38 6.72 -10.83 5.24
N GLU A 39 7.97 -10.44 4.94
CA GLU A 39 9.12 -10.59 5.84
C GLU A 39 8.97 -9.79 7.13
N ALA A 40 8.31 -8.63 7.07
CA ALA A 40 7.98 -7.82 8.25
C ALA A 40 6.84 -8.42 9.09
N GLY A 41 6.22 -9.53 8.64
CA GLY A 41 5.13 -10.22 9.33
C GLY A 41 3.75 -9.62 9.07
N ALA A 42 3.59 -8.84 8.00
CA ALA A 42 2.31 -8.29 7.57
C ALA A 42 1.54 -9.29 6.68
N GLU A 43 0.22 -9.13 6.59
CA GLU A 43 -0.65 -9.81 5.62
C GLU A 43 -1.00 -8.83 4.50
N VAL A 44 -0.51 -9.05 3.27
CA VAL A 44 -0.82 -8.15 2.14
C VAL A 44 -2.13 -8.54 1.45
N LEU A 45 -3.13 -7.66 1.55
CA LEU A 45 -4.49 -7.92 1.02
C LEU A 45 -4.62 -7.75 -0.50
N THR A 46 -3.72 -6.96 -1.12
CA THR A 46 -3.78 -6.55 -2.53
C THR A 46 -2.51 -6.94 -3.29
N TRP A 47 -2.03 -8.18 -3.08
CA TRP A 47 -0.86 -8.72 -3.78
C TRP A 47 -0.95 -8.60 -5.30
N HIS A 48 -2.17 -8.53 -5.84
CA HIS A 48 -2.48 -8.41 -7.26
C HIS A 48 -1.78 -7.20 -7.94
N VAL A 49 -1.38 -6.17 -7.18
CA VAL A 49 -0.58 -5.04 -7.72
C VAL A 49 0.80 -5.51 -8.21
N ALA A 50 1.34 -6.55 -7.60
CA ALA A 50 2.59 -7.20 -7.95
C ALA A 50 2.42 -8.36 -8.95
N ASP A 51 1.19 -8.68 -9.38
CA ASP A 51 0.90 -9.76 -10.32
C ASP A 51 1.17 -9.34 -11.77
N PRO A 52 2.11 -9.95 -12.51
CA PRO A 52 2.33 -9.66 -13.92
C PRO A 52 1.10 -9.94 -14.81
N GLU A 53 0.20 -10.85 -14.41
CA GLU A 53 -1.00 -11.23 -15.16
C GLU A 53 -2.26 -10.47 -14.72
N LEU A 54 -2.11 -9.46 -13.86
CA LEU A 54 -3.23 -8.69 -13.28
C LEU A 54 -4.22 -8.19 -14.34
N GLU A 55 -3.72 -7.64 -15.46
CA GLU A 55 -4.58 -7.05 -16.48
C GLU A 55 -5.51 -8.09 -17.11
N GLU A 56 -5.04 -9.34 -17.29
CA GLU A 56 -5.87 -10.43 -17.77
C GLU A 56 -6.91 -10.88 -16.72
N ASN A 57 -6.56 -10.84 -15.44
CA ASN A 57 -7.47 -11.16 -14.34
C ASN A 57 -8.54 -10.08 -14.15
N GLU A 58 -8.17 -8.79 -14.19
CA GLU A 58 -9.10 -7.67 -14.16
C GLU A 58 -10.00 -7.61 -15.39
N SER A 59 -9.51 -8.01 -16.57
CA SER A 59 -10.32 -8.02 -17.81
C SER A 59 -11.58 -8.91 -17.72
N LYS A 60 -11.62 -9.81 -16.73
CA LYS A 60 -12.73 -10.73 -16.47
C LYS A 60 -13.73 -10.18 -15.46
N MET A 61 -13.47 -9.02 -14.86
CA MET A 61 -14.32 -8.37 -13.86
C MET A 61 -14.90 -7.06 -14.41
N THR A 62 -16.11 -6.72 -13.99
CA THR A 62 -16.68 -5.39 -14.23
C THR A 62 -16.01 -4.33 -13.35
N GLU A 63 -16.05 -3.07 -13.76
CA GLU A 63 -15.51 -1.96 -12.97
C GLU A 63 -16.17 -1.84 -11.59
N GLN A 64 -17.46 -2.21 -11.50
CA GLN A 64 -18.22 -2.22 -10.24
C GLN A 64 -17.71 -3.31 -9.29
N GLU A 65 -17.37 -4.49 -9.80
CA GLU A 65 -16.80 -5.59 -9.00
C GLU A 65 -15.40 -5.25 -8.53
N ILE A 66 -14.55 -4.66 -9.39
CA ILE A 66 -13.21 -4.19 -9.02
C ILE A 66 -13.32 -3.15 -7.90
N TYR A 67 -14.18 -2.15 -8.08
CA TYR A 67 -14.41 -1.11 -7.07
C TYR A 67 -14.90 -1.71 -5.73
N ALA A 68 -15.89 -2.60 -5.76
CA ALA A 68 -16.45 -3.20 -4.55
C ALA A 68 -15.42 -4.08 -3.82
N ARG A 69 -14.61 -4.85 -4.57
CA ARG A 69 -13.50 -5.65 -4.04
C ARG A 69 -12.48 -4.75 -3.35
N ASP A 70 -11.92 -3.77 -4.07
CA ASP A 70 -10.79 -2.98 -3.59
C ASP A 70 -11.17 -2.10 -2.38
N ILE A 71 -12.35 -1.47 -2.42
CA ILE A 71 -12.85 -0.72 -1.26
C ILE A 71 -13.19 -1.65 -0.09
N GLY A 72 -13.65 -2.87 -0.36
CA GLY A 72 -13.90 -3.88 0.66
C GLY A 72 -12.61 -4.36 1.33
N LEU A 73 -11.51 -4.51 0.58
CA LEU A 73 -10.18 -4.83 1.11
C LEU A 73 -9.60 -3.66 1.90
N LEU A 74 -9.70 -2.44 1.37
CA LEU A 74 -9.25 -1.22 2.04
C LEU A 74 -9.98 -1.00 3.38
N ALA A 75 -11.26 -1.35 3.46
CA ALA A 75 -12.00 -1.23 4.72
C ALA A 75 -11.56 -2.24 5.80
N LYS A 76 -10.83 -3.29 5.43
CA LYS A 76 -10.33 -4.36 6.31
C LYS A 76 -8.83 -4.24 6.62
N SER A 77 -8.12 -3.30 5.99
CA SER A 77 -6.70 -3.08 6.22
C SER A 77 -6.46 -2.23 7.45
N ASP A 78 -5.39 -2.54 8.18
CA ASP A 78 -4.87 -1.75 9.29
C ASP A 78 -4.07 -0.55 8.78
N ALA A 79 -3.48 -0.64 7.58
CA ALA A 79 -2.82 0.47 6.91
C ALA A 79 -2.82 0.34 5.38
N LEU A 80 -2.58 1.46 4.69
CA LEU A 80 -2.31 1.50 3.25
C LEU A 80 -0.86 1.93 3.01
N ILE A 81 -0.17 1.23 2.12
CA ILE A 81 1.16 1.62 1.63
C ILE A 81 1.06 1.80 0.12
N ALA A 82 1.36 3.00 -0.36
CA ALA A 82 1.25 3.36 -1.78
C ALA A 82 2.61 3.71 -2.37
N GLU A 83 2.97 3.10 -3.50
CA GLU A 83 4.06 3.59 -4.35
C GLU A 83 3.49 4.66 -5.30
N VAL A 84 3.98 5.90 -5.15
CA VAL A 84 3.44 7.10 -5.83
C VAL A 84 4.46 7.74 -6.78
N THR A 85 5.51 7.05 -7.17
CA THR A 85 6.47 7.53 -8.18
C THR A 85 5.77 7.70 -9.53
N VAL A 86 4.84 6.80 -9.86
CA VAL A 86 4.07 6.83 -11.10
C VAL A 86 2.68 7.42 -10.82
N PRO A 87 2.29 8.52 -11.48
CA PRO A 87 0.97 9.11 -11.30
C PRO A 87 -0.15 8.11 -11.59
N SER A 88 -1.07 7.94 -10.64
CA SER A 88 -2.22 7.03 -10.77
C SER A 88 -3.46 7.60 -10.08
N THR A 89 -4.54 7.76 -10.86
CA THR A 89 -5.84 8.19 -10.34
C THR A 89 -6.40 7.19 -9.32
N GLY A 90 -6.20 5.88 -9.55
CA GLY A 90 -6.65 4.83 -8.62
C GLY A 90 -5.94 4.93 -7.28
N VAL A 91 -4.61 5.05 -7.29
CA VAL A 91 -3.80 5.21 -6.07
C VAL A 91 -4.20 6.48 -5.31
N GLY A 92 -4.38 7.60 -6.02
CA GLY A 92 -4.86 8.85 -5.41
C GLY A 92 -6.26 8.72 -4.80
N TYR A 93 -7.16 7.98 -5.46
CA TYR A 93 -8.50 7.68 -4.96
C TYR A 93 -8.45 6.83 -3.68
N GLU A 94 -7.62 5.79 -3.65
CA GLU A 94 -7.39 4.91 -2.50
C GLU A 94 -6.81 5.66 -1.30
N ILE A 95 -5.76 6.48 -1.51
CA ILE A 95 -5.18 7.33 -0.47
C ILE A 95 -6.26 8.20 0.19
N CYS A 96 -7.04 8.92 -0.60
CA CYS A 96 -8.10 9.78 -0.07
C CYS A 96 -9.15 8.97 0.72
N ARG A 97 -9.53 7.79 0.20
CA ARG A 97 -10.50 6.88 0.84
C ARG A 97 -9.99 6.28 2.15
N ALA A 98 -8.68 6.04 2.27
CA ALA A 98 -8.03 5.56 3.48
C ALA A 98 -7.99 6.66 4.55
N LEU A 99 -7.56 7.87 4.17
CA LEU A 99 -7.47 9.01 5.08
C LEU A 99 -8.84 9.42 5.65
N LEU A 100 -9.89 9.39 4.84
CA LEU A 100 -11.26 9.63 5.31
C LEU A 100 -11.74 8.59 6.35
N ARG A 101 -11.16 7.40 6.34
CA ARG A 101 -11.42 6.33 7.32
C ARG A 101 -10.43 6.32 8.48
N LYS A 102 -9.48 7.27 8.51
CA LYS A 102 -8.39 7.33 9.49
C LYS A 102 -7.50 6.08 9.50
N ILE A 103 -7.41 5.40 8.36
CA ILE A 103 -6.43 4.34 8.12
C ILE A 103 -5.08 5.03 7.92
N PRO A 104 -4.01 4.65 8.65
CA PRO A 104 -2.64 5.09 8.40
C PRO A 104 -2.23 4.85 6.94
N VAL A 105 -1.62 5.85 6.32
CA VAL A 105 -1.15 5.82 4.95
C VAL A 105 0.33 6.16 4.90
N LEU A 106 1.12 5.29 4.28
CA LEU A 106 2.50 5.58 3.89
C LEU A 106 2.59 5.69 2.37
N CYS A 107 2.96 6.86 1.87
CA CYS A 107 3.27 7.08 0.46
C CYS A 107 4.80 7.05 0.24
N LEU A 108 5.25 6.24 -0.71
CA LEU A 108 6.65 6.01 -1.04
C LEU A 108 6.93 6.46 -2.46
N HIS A 109 8.03 7.18 -2.69
CA HIS A 109 8.44 7.56 -4.03
C HIS A 109 9.95 7.66 -4.19
N ARG A 110 10.43 7.53 -5.43
CA ARG A 110 11.82 7.80 -5.80
C ARG A 110 12.12 9.29 -5.74
N SER A 111 13.37 9.64 -5.48
CA SER A 111 13.82 11.04 -5.33
C SER A 111 13.65 11.91 -6.58
N ASP A 112 13.59 11.31 -7.75
CA ASP A 112 13.42 11.98 -9.05
C ASP A 112 11.94 12.06 -9.51
N ALA A 113 11.00 11.56 -8.70
CA ALA A 113 9.60 11.50 -9.04
C ALA A 113 8.88 12.86 -8.95
N ALA A 114 8.07 13.17 -9.95
CA ALA A 114 7.14 14.30 -9.92
C ALA A 114 5.84 13.90 -9.19
N VAL A 115 5.92 13.75 -7.87
CA VAL A 115 4.75 13.39 -7.04
C VAL A 115 3.73 14.52 -6.99
N SER A 116 2.45 14.17 -6.89
CA SER A 116 1.35 15.13 -6.75
C SER A 116 1.57 16.09 -5.57
N SER A 117 1.51 17.40 -5.84
CA SER A 117 1.55 18.45 -4.80
C SER A 117 0.45 18.29 -3.76
N MET A 118 -0.69 17.69 -4.13
CA MET A 118 -1.76 17.40 -3.17
C MET A 118 -1.38 16.31 -2.18
N VAL A 119 -0.56 15.32 -2.56
CA VAL A 119 -0.08 14.28 -1.63
C VAL A 119 1.01 14.87 -0.73
N LEU A 120 1.99 15.56 -1.32
CA LEU A 120 3.11 16.16 -0.57
C LEU A 120 2.67 17.27 0.41
N GLY A 121 1.62 18.02 0.06
CA GLY A 121 1.10 19.12 0.87
C GLY A 121 -0.05 18.75 1.80
N ASN A 122 -0.45 17.49 1.90
CA ASN A 122 -1.59 17.07 2.71
C ASN A 122 -1.19 16.98 4.21
N PRO A 123 -1.86 17.75 5.10
CA PRO A 123 -1.49 17.83 6.51
C PRO A 123 -2.17 16.77 7.40
N GLU A 124 -2.91 15.81 6.83
CA GLU A 124 -3.56 14.76 7.61
C GLU A 124 -2.53 13.97 8.46
N PRO A 125 -2.70 13.87 9.79
CA PRO A 125 -1.71 13.22 10.66
C PRO A 125 -1.51 11.73 10.38
N SER A 126 -2.49 11.08 9.75
CA SER A 126 -2.40 9.67 9.36
C SER A 126 -1.72 9.47 8.00
N LEU A 127 -1.19 10.52 7.37
CA LEU A 127 -0.41 10.44 6.14
C LEU A 127 1.08 10.67 6.43
N GLU A 128 1.90 9.69 6.08
CA GLU A 128 3.34 9.80 6.00
C GLU A 128 3.76 9.74 4.53
N VAL A 129 4.66 10.64 4.11
CA VAL A 129 5.26 10.59 2.76
C VAL A 129 6.76 10.50 2.91
N GLN A 130 7.35 9.47 2.30
CA GLN A 130 8.78 9.18 2.39
C GLN A 130 9.39 9.00 1.00
N THR A 131 10.60 9.52 0.85
CA THR A 131 11.41 9.33 -0.34
C THR A 131 12.40 8.19 -0.11
N TYR A 132 12.58 7.30 -1.09
CA TYR A 132 13.59 6.25 -1.06
C TYR A 132 14.55 6.36 -2.26
N SER A 133 15.80 5.94 -2.07
CA SER A 133 16.85 5.98 -3.09
C SER A 133 17.23 4.62 -3.65
N ASN A 134 16.93 3.53 -2.92
CA ASN A 134 17.24 2.15 -3.28
C ASN A 134 16.37 1.18 -2.46
N GLU A 135 16.46 -0.11 -2.78
CA GLU A 135 15.72 -1.19 -2.12
C GLU A 135 16.01 -1.32 -0.62
N ALA A 136 17.26 -1.12 -0.19
CA ALA A 136 17.60 -1.20 1.24
C ALA A 136 16.89 -0.10 2.05
N ALA A 137 16.92 1.15 1.57
CA ALA A 137 16.20 2.26 2.19
C ALA A 137 14.68 2.04 2.17
N LEU A 138 14.14 1.53 1.04
CA LEU A 138 12.72 1.19 0.92
C LEU A 138 12.30 0.14 1.97
N ASN A 139 13.10 -0.92 2.13
CA ASN A 139 12.85 -1.98 3.11
C ASN A 139 12.88 -1.45 4.55
N GLU A 140 13.86 -0.62 4.89
CA GLU A 140 13.96 0.00 6.22
C GLU A 140 12.72 0.84 6.55
N ILE A 141 12.24 1.65 5.60
CA ILE A 141 11.03 2.46 5.78
C ILE A 141 9.80 1.56 6.00
N ILE A 142 9.63 0.52 5.16
CA ILE A 142 8.51 -0.42 5.26
C ILE A 142 8.51 -1.13 6.63
N ILE A 143 9.64 -1.72 7.03
CA ILE A 143 9.75 -2.43 8.31
C ILE A 143 9.44 -1.50 9.48
N LYS A 144 9.96 -0.26 9.44
CA LYS A 144 9.71 0.73 10.50
C LYS A 144 8.23 1.08 10.60
N PHE A 145 7.57 1.28 9.46
CA PHE A 145 6.15 1.61 9.42
C PHE A 145 5.29 0.45 9.94
N VAL A 146 5.52 -0.78 9.45
CA VAL A 146 4.77 -1.97 9.90
C VAL A 146 4.93 -2.21 11.40
N ARG A 147 6.13 -2.00 11.96
CA ARG A 147 6.38 -2.14 13.41
C ARG A 147 5.69 -1.07 14.27
N ALA A 148 5.24 0.03 13.67
CA ALA A 148 4.58 1.12 14.37
C ALA A 148 3.03 1.00 14.33
N LEU A 149 2.48 0.04 13.58
CA LEU A 149 1.06 -0.31 13.56
C LEU A 149 0.66 -1.09 14.81
#